data_AF-A0A1S8AA59-F1
#
_entry.id   AF-A0A1S8AA59-F1
#
_cell.length_a   1.000
_cell.length_b   1.000
_cell.length_c   1.000
_cell.angle_alpha   90.00
_cell.angle_beta   90.00
_cell.angle_gamma   90.00
#
_symmetry.space_group_name_H-M   'P 1'
#
loop_
_entity.id
_entity.type
_entity.pdbx_description
1 polymer ?
#
loop_
_entity_poly.entity_id
_entity_poly.type
_entity_poly.pdbx_seq_one_letter_code
_entity_poly.pdbx_strand_id
1 'polypeptide(L)'
;MLDNRQHRNRRKITGQSISEKAMRDFEPIMTEQIEVFIQQLAASARASSPVNMTERCKRLGMDIVALLAFGYDLKLQTEATNRHILAGLSVGTYQFNCFMQFPFLKTLRVDRLLEVLAYRQKQKYTANLRQMIGARLSESPQAKRDLYSFFAKHIEDTADAIETSEIFSEAFLFFPAGRFFFSFFSCPIDT
;
A
#
# COMPACT_ATOMS: atom_id res chain seq x y z
N MET A 1 -22.35 -2.22 -12.24
CA MET A 1 -21.76 -2.64 -13.52
C MET A 1 -20.44 -1.91 -13.66
N LEU A 2 -19.34 -2.65 -13.67
CA LEU A 2 -18.00 -2.12 -13.85
C LEU A 2 -17.81 -1.82 -15.35
N ASP A 3 -17.47 -0.58 -15.71
CA ASP A 3 -17.24 -0.21 -17.11
C ASP A 3 -15.97 -0.90 -17.62
N ASN A 4 -16.16 -1.90 -18.50
CA ASN A 4 -15.06 -2.69 -19.07
C ASN A 4 -14.00 -1.84 -19.77
N ARG A 5 -14.37 -0.67 -20.32
CA ARG A 5 -13.40 0.24 -20.95
C ARG A 5 -12.52 0.92 -19.91
N GLN A 6 -13.12 1.40 -18.82
CA GLN A 6 -12.38 2.00 -17.70
C GLN A 6 -11.44 0.98 -17.06
N HIS A 7 -11.89 -0.26 -16.82
CA HIS A 7 -11.02 -1.31 -16.31
C HIS A 7 -9.85 -1.64 -17.24
N ARG A 8 -10.10 -1.69 -18.54
CA ARG A 8 -9.05 -1.95 -19.54
C ARG A 8 -8.01 -0.83 -19.57
N ASN A 9 -8.45 0.42 -19.52
CA ASN A 9 -7.55 1.57 -19.48
C ASN A 9 -6.73 1.60 -18.18
N ARG A 10 -7.38 1.41 -17.02
CA ARG A 10 -6.69 1.33 -15.72
C ARG A 10 -5.63 0.23 -15.71
N ARG A 11 -5.98 -0.97 -16.19
CA ARG A 11 -5.04 -2.09 -16.29
C ARG A 11 -3.86 -1.81 -17.23
N LYS A 12 -4.07 -1.06 -18.31
CA LYS A 12 -3.00 -0.66 -19.25
C LYS A 12 -2.01 0.30 -18.58
N ILE A 13 -2.50 1.30 -17.85
CA ILE A 13 -1.66 2.31 -17.19
C ILE A 13 -0.89 1.65 -16.03
N THR A 14 -1.60 0.92 -15.17
CA THR A 14 -0.98 0.14 -14.09
C THR A 14 0.06 -0.84 -14.64
N GLY A 15 -0.22 -1.54 -15.75
CA GLY A 15 0.71 -2.45 -16.41
C GLY A 15 2.04 -1.80 -16.85
N GLN A 16 2.03 -0.52 -17.23
CA GLN A 16 3.25 0.19 -17.60
C GLN A 16 4.14 0.51 -16.39
N SER A 17 3.52 0.84 -15.26
CA SER A 17 4.24 1.11 -14.00
C SER A 17 4.93 -0.12 -13.41
N ILE A 18 4.49 -1.34 -13.79
CA ILE A 18 5.08 -2.63 -13.38
C ILE A 18 5.83 -3.32 -14.53
N SER A 19 6.19 -2.58 -15.59
CA SER A 19 6.98 -3.12 -16.70
C SER A 19 8.39 -3.52 -16.26
N GLU A 20 9.05 -4.40 -17.01
CA GLU A 20 10.43 -4.86 -16.69
C GLU A 20 11.39 -3.68 -16.50
N LYS A 21 11.28 -2.65 -17.34
CA LYS A 21 12.07 -1.43 -17.21
C LYS A 21 11.81 -0.69 -15.90
N ALA A 22 10.53 -0.54 -15.51
CA ALA A 22 10.17 0.10 -14.26
C ALA A 22 10.65 -0.72 -13.05
N MET A 23 10.58 -2.06 -13.13
CA MET A 23 11.08 -2.96 -12.09
C MET A 23 12.61 -2.88 -11.91
N ARG A 24 13.37 -2.79 -13.00
CA ARG A 24 14.84 -2.59 -12.95
C ARG A 24 15.19 -1.23 -12.32
N ASP A 25 14.45 -0.18 -12.66
CA ASP A 25 14.65 1.13 -12.06
C ASP A 25 14.31 1.15 -10.55
N PHE A 26 13.40 0.27 -10.10
CA PHE A 26 12.98 0.15 -8.71
C PHE A 26 13.86 -0.81 -7.87
N GLU A 27 14.65 -1.67 -8.52
CA GLU A 27 15.61 -2.59 -7.89
C GLU A 27 16.51 -1.96 -6.81
N PRO A 28 17.14 -0.80 -7.02
CA PRO A 28 17.97 -0.19 -5.97
C PRO A 28 17.18 0.18 -4.72
N ILE A 29 15.94 0.66 -4.88
CA ILE A 29 15.06 1.04 -3.77
C ILE A 29 14.65 -0.21 -2.97
N MET A 30 14.32 -1.31 -3.66
CA MET A 30 14.05 -2.59 -2.99
C MET A 30 15.26 -3.10 -2.22
N THR A 31 16.46 -2.99 -2.80
CA THR A 31 17.71 -3.42 -2.16
C THR A 31 17.96 -2.65 -0.87
N GLU A 32 17.80 -1.33 -0.87
CA GLU A 32 17.93 -0.50 0.34
C GLU A 32 16.95 -0.94 1.45
N GLN A 33 15.68 -1.20 1.10
CA GLN A 33 14.69 -1.66 2.07
C GLN A 33 15.00 -3.06 2.64
N ILE A 34 15.58 -3.93 1.82
CA ILE A 34 16.04 -5.27 2.25
C ILE A 34 17.25 -5.14 3.16
N GLU A 35 18.18 -4.22 2.90
CA GLU A 35 19.32 -3.98 3.79
C GLU A 35 18.85 -3.51 5.18
N VAL A 36 17.89 -2.57 5.24
CA VAL A 36 17.26 -2.15 6.49
C VAL A 36 16.63 -3.33 7.22
N PHE A 37 15.95 -4.21 6.49
CA PHE A 37 15.34 -5.42 7.04
C PHE A 37 16.39 -6.35 7.68
N ILE A 38 17.47 -6.63 6.96
CA ILE A 38 18.57 -7.48 7.44
C ILE A 38 19.23 -6.86 8.67
N GLN A 39 19.46 -5.55 8.68
CA GLN A 39 20.02 -4.84 9.84
C GLN A 39 19.11 -4.97 11.08
N GLN A 40 17.80 -4.82 10.91
CA GLN A 40 16.81 -4.99 11.99
C GLN A 40 16.79 -6.43 12.53
N LEU A 41 16.93 -7.41 11.64
CA LEU A 41 16.96 -8.82 12.01
C LEU A 41 18.26 -9.17 12.74
N ALA A 42 19.41 -8.69 12.25
CA ALA A 42 20.71 -8.87 12.90
C ALA A 42 20.76 -8.23 14.30
N ALA A 43 20.17 -7.04 14.47
CA ALA A 43 20.05 -6.40 15.77
C ALA A 43 19.22 -7.24 16.76
N SER A 44 18.12 -7.84 16.28
CA SER A 44 17.26 -8.70 17.10
C SER A 44 17.94 -10.04 17.44
N ALA A 45 18.71 -10.61 16.50
CA ALA A 45 19.51 -11.82 16.72
C ALA A 45 20.60 -11.60 17.77
N ARG A 46 21.31 -10.47 17.73
CA ARG A 46 22.31 -10.09 18.75
C ARG A 46 21.69 -9.93 20.14
N ALA A 47 20.45 -9.47 20.22
CA ALA A 47 19.72 -9.34 21.47
C ALA A 47 19.07 -10.67 21.95
N SER A 48 19.23 -11.77 21.18
CA SER A 48 18.57 -13.05 21.41
C SER A 48 17.05 -12.94 21.64
N SER A 49 16.42 -11.94 21.02
CA SER A 49 14.97 -11.74 21.11
C SER A 49 14.27 -12.60 20.06
N PRO A 50 13.20 -13.33 20.42
CA PRO A 50 12.34 -13.95 19.42
C PRO A 50 11.74 -12.87 18.51
N VAL A 51 11.67 -13.15 17.20
CA VAL A 51 11.17 -12.21 16.19
C VAL A 51 9.98 -12.83 15.46
N ASN A 52 8.86 -12.11 15.43
CA ASN A 52 7.74 -12.48 14.59
C ASN A 52 8.04 -12.10 13.13
N MET A 53 8.44 -13.09 12.32
CA MET A 53 8.76 -12.89 10.91
C MET A 53 7.55 -12.43 10.09
N THR A 54 6.35 -12.90 10.42
CA THR A 54 5.12 -12.46 9.75
C THR A 54 4.91 -10.96 9.89
N GLU A 55 5.12 -10.40 11.09
CA GLU A 55 4.97 -8.96 11.32
C GLU A 55 6.09 -8.17 10.65
N ARG A 56 7.32 -8.67 10.68
CA ARG A 56 8.47 -8.02 10.02
C ARG A 56 8.31 -7.98 8.51
N CYS A 57 7.89 -9.07 7.87
CA CYS A 57 7.60 -9.13 6.43
C CYS A 57 6.44 -8.20 6.04
N LYS A 58 5.40 -8.09 6.88
CA LYS A 58 4.31 -7.13 6.64
C LYS A 58 4.79 -5.68 6.65
N ARG A 59 5.73 -5.32 7.53
CA ARG A 59 6.33 -3.97 7.58
C ARG A 59 7.17 -3.70 6.33
N LEU A 60 8.07 -4.63 5.97
CA LEU A 60 8.89 -4.55 4.76
C LEU A 60 8.03 -4.39 3.50
N GLY A 61 7.04 -5.26 3.31
CA GLY A 61 6.18 -5.21 2.13
C GLY A 61 5.41 -3.90 2.01
N MET A 62 4.98 -3.31 3.13
CA MET A 62 4.30 -2.02 3.13
C MET A 62 5.24 -0.84 2.84
N ASP A 63 6.47 -0.85 3.34
CA ASP A 63 7.46 0.18 3.02
C ASP A 63 7.81 0.14 1.52
N ILE A 64 8.04 -1.06 0.97
CA ILE A 64 8.29 -1.24 -0.47
C ILE A 64 7.09 -0.75 -1.31
N VAL A 65 5.86 -1.12 -0.94
CA VAL A 65 4.67 -0.68 -1.67
C VAL A 65 4.46 0.84 -1.56
N ALA A 66 4.70 1.44 -0.40
CA ALA A 66 4.53 2.89 -0.23
C ALA A 66 5.54 3.68 -1.06
N LEU A 67 6.78 3.18 -1.17
CA LEU A 67 7.80 3.74 -2.04
C LEU A 67 7.44 3.55 -3.53
N LEU A 68 6.95 2.37 -3.91
CA LEU A 68 6.54 2.10 -5.29
C LEU A 68 5.32 2.95 -5.72
N ALA A 69 4.32 3.04 -4.85
CA ALA A 69 3.04 3.67 -5.15
C ALA A 69 3.11 5.20 -5.08
N PHE A 70 3.79 5.75 -4.06
CA PHE A 70 3.74 7.17 -3.73
C PHE A 70 5.12 7.82 -3.55
N GLY A 71 6.21 7.07 -3.70
CA GLY A 71 7.55 7.58 -3.45
C GLY A 71 7.72 8.07 -2.01
N TYR A 72 6.95 7.52 -1.07
CA TYR A 72 6.88 7.98 0.32
C TYR A 72 7.47 6.93 1.25
N ASP A 73 8.45 7.36 2.06
CA ASP A 73 9.07 6.51 3.07
C ASP A 73 8.25 6.53 4.36
N LEU A 74 7.51 5.44 4.61
CA LEU A 74 6.71 5.27 5.83
C LEU A 74 7.55 4.86 7.04
N LYS A 75 8.78 4.36 6.83
CA LYS A 75 9.70 3.88 7.85
C LYS A 75 9.08 2.88 8.84
N LEU A 76 8.19 2.00 8.38
CA LEU A 76 7.49 1.04 9.25
C LEU A 76 8.45 0.03 9.90
N GLN A 77 9.56 -0.26 9.22
CA GLN A 77 10.60 -1.16 9.72
C GLN A 77 11.34 -0.60 10.95
N THR A 78 11.65 0.70 10.96
CA THR A 78 12.49 1.35 11.97
C THR A 78 11.66 2.08 13.03
N GLU A 79 10.67 2.86 12.61
CA GLU A 79 9.88 3.73 13.48
C GLU A 79 8.56 3.09 13.91
N ALA A 80 8.09 3.43 15.12
CA ALA A 80 6.78 3.00 15.62
C ALA A 80 5.64 3.93 15.18
N THR A 81 5.97 5.17 14.78
CA THR A 81 5.04 6.28 14.53
C THR A 81 3.94 5.93 13.55
N ASN A 82 4.26 5.17 12.49
CA ASN A 82 3.32 4.84 11.42
C ASN A 82 2.79 3.40 11.48
N ARG A 83 3.13 2.61 12.51
CA ARG A 83 2.77 1.18 12.58
C ARG A 83 1.26 0.94 12.69
N HIS A 84 0.49 1.93 13.14
CA HIS A 84 -0.98 1.85 13.17
C HIS A 84 -1.61 1.72 11.79
N ILE A 85 -0.91 2.08 10.70
CA ILE A 85 -1.37 1.89 9.32
C ILE A 85 -1.64 0.40 9.05
N LEU A 86 -0.76 -0.49 9.54
CA LEU A 86 -0.91 -1.94 9.38
C LEU A 86 -2.17 -2.48 10.07
N ALA A 87 -2.47 -1.98 11.27
CA ALA A 87 -3.65 -2.36 12.04
C ALA A 87 -4.94 -1.85 11.37
N GLY A 88 -4.93 -0.60 10.89
CA GLY A 88 -6.03 -0.03 10.12
C GLY A 88 -6.34 -0.86 8.86
N LEU A 89 -5.30 -1.27 8.13
CA LEU A 89 -5.47 -2.09 6.93
C LEU A 89 -6.03 -3.48 7.23
N SER A 90 -5.62 -4.15 8.33
CA SER A 90 -6.23 -5.43 8.73
C SER A 90 -7.72 -5.31 9.07
N VAL A 91 -8.09 -4.26 9.81
CA VAL A 91 -9.50 -4.04 10.16
C VAL A 91 -10.32 -3.81 8.91
N GLY A 92 -9.80 -3.02 7.96
CA GLY A 92 -10.43 -2.79 6.67
C GLY A 92 -10.62 -4.09 5.87
N THR A 93 -9.58 -4.93 5.74
CA THR A 93 -9.71 -6.20 5.03
C THR A 93 -10.71 -7.15 5.71
N TYR A 94 -10.71 -7.21 7.03
CA TYR A 94 -11.66 -8.04 7.78
C TYR A 94 -13.11 -7.57 7.54
N GLN A 95 -13.35 -6.26 7.62
CA GLN A 95 -14.66 -5.67 7.30
C GLN A 95 -15.11 -6.03 5.87
N PHE A 96 -14.23 -5.87 4.89
CA PHE A 96 -14.52 -6.24 3.50
C PHE A 96 -14.87 -7.72 3.36
N ASN A 97 -14.12 -8.62 3.98
CA ASN A 97 -14.41 -10.06 3.95
C ASN A 97 -15.76 -10.39 4.60
N CYS A 98 -16.06 -9.79 5.75
CA CYS A 98 -17.35 -9.98 6.41
C CYS A 98 -18.53 -9.52 5.54
N PHE A 99 -18.42 -8.35 4.89
CA PHE A 99 -19.47 -7.85 4.01
C PHE A 99 -19.60 -8.66 2.71
N MET A 100 -18.50 -9.25 2.22
CA MET A 100 -18.52 -10.15 1.06
C MET A 100 -19.19 -11.49 1.37
N GLN A 101 -18.87 -12.10 2.52
CA GLN A 101 -19.45 -13.39 2.92
C GLN A 101 -20.89 -13.26 3.41
N PHE A 102 -21.23 -12.14 4.06
CA PHE A 102 -22.56 -11.91 4.63
C PHE A 102 -23.09 -10.53 4.25
N PRO A 103 -23.63 -10.36 3.03
CA PRO A 103 -24.18 -9.07 2.59
C PRO A 103 -25.35 -8.58 3.45
N PHE A 104 -26.04 -9.48 4.15
CA PHE A 104 -27.12 -9.15 5.09
C PHE A 104 -26.67 -8.33 6.30
N LEU A 105 -25.38 -8.40 6.70
CA LEU A 105 -24.83 -7.57 7.79
C LEU A 105 -24.87 -6.07 7.43
N LYS A 106 -24.76 -5.73 6.15
CA LYS A 106 -24.91 -4.36 5.65
C LYS A 106 -26.36 -3.88 5.74
N THR A 107 -27.32 -4.77 5.51
CA THR A 107 -28.76 -4.47 5.62
C THR A 107 -29.17 -4.28 7.09
N LEU A 108 -28.55 -5.02 8.02
CA LEU A 108 -28.87 -4.99 9.45
C LEU A 108 -28.31 -3.76 10.21
N ARG A 109 -27.78 -2.75 9.51
CA ARG A 109 -27.17 -1.53 10.09
C ARG A 109 -25.97 -1.78 11.01
N VAL A 110 -25.43 -3.00 11.03
CA VAL A 110 -24.22 -3.37 11.80
C VAL A 110 -22.98 -2.71 11.19
N ASP A 111 -23.04 -2.36 9.91
CA ASP A 111 -22.08 -1.51 9.21
C ASP A 111 -21.87 -0.17 9.93
N ARG A 112 -22.94 0.54 10.35
CA ARG A 112 -22.83 1.80 11.08
C ARG A 112 -22.08 1.65 12.40
N LEU A 113 -22.33 0.56 13.13
CA LEU A 113 -21.65 0.32 14.40
C LEU A 113 -20.15 0.07 14.17
N LEU A 114 -19.79 -0.77 13.20
CA LEU A 114 -18.40 -1.00 12.82
C LEU A 114 -17.73 0.27 12.28
N GLU A 115 -18.45 1.10 11.53
CA GLU A 115 -17.95 2.39 11.04
C GLU A 115 -17.65 3.36 12.18
N VAL A 116 -18.52 3.45 13.19
CA VAL A 116 -18.31 4.30 14.37
C VAL A 116 -17.13 3.81 15.21
N LEU A 117 -17.04 2.49 15.44
CA LEU A 117 -15.93 1.89 16.19
C LEU A 117 -14.59 2.04 15.46
N ALA A 118 -14.58 1.85 14.14
CA ALA A 118 -13.40 2.02 13.31
C ALA A 118 -13.13 3.48 12.92
N TYR A 119 -14.00 4.42 13.28
CA TYR A 119 -13.94 5.81 12.82
C TYR A 119 -12.61 6.48 13.15
N ARG A 120 -12.13 6.32 14.39
CA ARG A 120 -10.83 6.88 14.84
C ARG A 120 -9.66 6.31 14.04
N GLN A 121 -9.68 5.01 13.78
CA GLN A 121 -8.61 4.35 13.02
C GLN A 121 -8.66 4.74 11.54
N LYS A 122 -9.86 4.81 10.96
CA LYS A 122 -10.10 5.27 9.60
C LYS A 122 -9.68 6.73 9.41
N GLN A 123 -9.94 7.60 10.39
CA GLN A 123 -9.46 8.99 10.36
C GLN A 123 -7.94 9.09 10.35
N LYS A 124 -7.25 8.39 11.28
CA LYS A 124 -5.77 8.38 11.31
C LYS A 124 -5.17 7.85 10.00
N TYR A 125 -5.74 6.78 9.48
CA TYR A 125 -5.34 6.21 8.20
C TYR A 125 -5.55 7.21 7.04
N THR A 126 -6.71 7.85 6.98
CA THR A 126 -7.02 8.85 5.93
C THR A 126 -6.16 10.10 6.07
N ALA A 127 -5.82 10.52 7.29
CA ALA A 127 -4.92 11.64 7.55
C ALA A 127 -3.50 11.35 7.04
N ASN A 128 -2.97 10.17 7.36
CA ASN A 128 -1.67 9.74 6.85
C ASN A 128 -1.66 9.65 5.32
N LEU A 129 -2.72 9.11 4.71
CA LEU A 129 -2.84 9.08 3.24
C LEU A 129 -2.85 10.47 2.64
N ARG A 130 -3.64 11.41 3.19
CA ARG A 130 -3.64 12.80 2.71
C ARG A 130 -2.27 13.44 2.85
N GLN A 131 -1.53 13.13 3.90
CA GLN A 131 -0.17 13.61 4.08
C GLN A 131 0.78 13.03 3.01
N MET A 132 0.70 11.73 2.71
CA MET A 132 1.50 11.10 1.65
C MET A 132 1.20 11.70 0.28
N ILE A 133 -0.09 11.84 -0.04
CA ILE A 133 -0.58 12.43 -1.28
C ILE A 133 -0.13 13.89 -1.39
N GLY A 134 -0.32 14.67 -0.33
CA GLY A 134 0.07 16.08 -0.28
C GLY A 134 1.58 16.27 -0.42
N ALA A 135 2.37 15.44 0.27
CA ALA A 135 3.83 15.45 0.14
C ALA A 135 4.24 15.16 -1.31
N ARG A 136 3.63 14.16 -1.96
CA ARG A 136 3.96 13.83 -3.34
C ARG A 136 3.53 14.89 -4.34
N LEU A 137 2.34 15.46 -4.17
CA LEU A 137 1.85 16.56 -5.03
C LEU A 137 2.65 17.85 -4.88
N SER A 138 3.36 18.04 -3.75
CA SER A 138 4.24 19.20 -3.54
C SER A 138 5.60 19.07 -4.25
N GLU A 139 5.97 17.87 -4.67
CA GLU A 139 7.18 17.60 -5.44
C GLU A 139 6.87 17.68 -6.96
N SER A 140 7.89 17.85 -7.79
CA SER A 140 7.67 17.79 -9.24
C SER A 140 7.23 16.38 -9.68
N PRO A 141 6.40 16.26 -10.73
CA PRO A 141 5.87 14.96 -11.16
C PRO A 141 6.99 13.95 -11.48
N GLN A 142 8.11 14.43 -12.02
CA GLN A 142 9.27 13.63 -12.40
C GLN A 142 10.35 13.52 -11.30
N ALA A 143 10.13 14.09 -10.10
CA ALA A 143 11.12 14.05 -9.01
C ALA A 143 11.44 12.63 -8.54
N LYS A 144 10.45 11.75 -8.50
CA LYS A 144 10.57 10.35 -8.10
C LYS A 144 10.01 9.47 -9.20
N ARG A 145 10.68 8.33 -9.46
CA ARG A 145 10.16 7.29 -10.35
C ARG A 145 9.27 6.33 -9.55
N ASP A 146 8.05 6.78 -9.32
CA ASP A 146 6.99 6.02 -8.67
C ASP A 146 5.79 5.87 -9.59
N LEU A 147 4.79 5.10 -9.16
CA LEU A 147 3.55 4.89 -9.88
C LEU A 147 2.95 6.24 -10.32
N TYR A 148 2.89 7.23 -9.42
CA TYR A 148 2.41 8.58 -9.74
C TYR A 148 3.13 9.23 -10.94
N SER A 149 4.46 9.12 -11.05
CA SER A 149 5.20 9.67 -12.19
C SER A 149 4.81 9.07 -13.54
N PHE A 150 4.47 7.78 -13.58
CA PHE A 150 3.98 7.11 -14.79
C PHE A 150 2.56 7.58 -15.14
N PHE A 151 1.71 7.73 -14.14
CA PHE A 151 0.35 8.26 -14.33
C PHE A 151 0.36 9.72 -14.78
N ALA A 152 1.21 10.56 -14.17
CA ALA A 152 1.38 11.97 -14.55
C ALA A 152 1.86 12.12 -15.99
N LYS A 153 2.85 11.31 -16.40
CA LYS A 153 3.31 11.27 -17.80
C LYS A 153 2.20 10.84 -18.76
N HIS A 154 1.38 9.88 -18.37
CA HIS A 154 0.27 9.41 -19.22
C HIS A 154 -0.82 10.47 -19.40
N ILE A 155 -1.06 11.32 -18.38
CA ILE A 155 -1.97 12.48 -18.47
C ILE A 155 -1.42 13.56 -19.40
N GLU A 156 -0.10 13.79 -19.42
CA GLU A 156 0.51 14.72 -20.38
C GLU A 156 0.38 14.20 -21.82
N ASP A 157 0.57 12.88 -22.03
CA ASP A 157 0.51 12.25 -23.35
C ASP A 157 -0.91 12.03 -23.88
N THR A 158 -1.91 11.92 -22.99
CA THR A 158 -3.30 11.64 -23.34
C THR A 158 -4.17 12.82 -22.89
N ALA A 159 -4.92 13.44 -23.81
CA ALA A 159 -5.84 14.55 -23.50
C ALA A 159 -7.04 14.16 -22.58
N ASP A 160 -6.98 12.99 -21.94
CA ASP A 160 -7.97 12.47 -21.02
C ASP A 160 -7.56 12.88 -19.59
N ALA A 161 -8.31 13.81 -18.99
CA ALA A 161 -8.03 14.32 -17.66
C ALA A 161 -8.41 13.27 -16.61
N ILE A 162 -7.50 12.34 -16.30
CA ILE A 162 -7.65 11.46 -15.15
C ILE A 162 -7.46 12.31 -13.89
N GLU A 163 -8.48 12.34 -13.04
CA GLU A 163 -8.42 13.08 -11.78
C GLU A 163 -7.36 12.45 -10.87
N THR A 164 -6.56 13.29 -10.19
CA THR A 164 -5.51 12.83 -9.26
C THR A 164 -6.08 11.92 -8.17
N SER A 165 -7.33 12.17 -7.75
CA SER A 165 -8.10 11.33 -6.82
C SER A 165 -8.18 9.86 -7.27
N GLU A 166 -8.36 9.61 -8.58
CA GLU A 166 -8.47 8.27 -9.15
C GLU A 166 -7.12 7.56 -9.18
N ILE A 167 -6.03 8.29 -9.47
CA ILE A 167 -4.67 7.75 -9.45
C ILE A 167 -4.31 7.26 -8.05
N PHE A 168 -4.55 8.10 -7.04
CA PHE A 168 -4.27 7.75 -5.65
C PHE A 168 -5.18 6.61 -5.15
N SER A 169 -6.41 6.51 -5.66
CA SER A 169 -7.31 5.38 -5.38
C SER A 169 -6.85 4.08 -6.03
N GLU A 170 -6.23 4.11 -7.20
CA GLU A 170 -5.68 2.92 -7.86
C GLU A 170 -4.38 2.48 -7.17
N ALA A 171 -3.51 3.44 -6.84
CA ALA A 171 -2.29 3.23 -6.08
C ALA A 171 -2.56 2.61 -4.69
N PHE A 172 -3.71 2.94 -4.10
CA PHE A 172 -4.17 2.35 -2.85
C PHE A 172 -4.44 0.85 -2.94
N LEU A 173 -4.82 0.34 -4.12
CA LEU A 173 -5.07 -1.09 -4.33
C LEU A 173 -3.82 -1.93 -4.04
N PHE A 174 -2.63 -1.36 -4.19
CA PHE A 174 -1.38 -2.05 -3.93
C PHE A 174 -1.10 -2.28 -2.44
N PHE A 175 -1.67 -1.47 -1.54
CA PHE A 175 -1.43 -1.58 -0.10
C PHE A 175 -1.88 -2.93 0.47
N PRO A 176 -3.13 -3.37 0.27
CA PRO A 176 -3.51 -4.72 0.66
C PRO A 176 -2.70 -5.76 -0.14
N ALA A 177 -2.51 -5.59 -1.45
CA ALA A 177 -1.83 -6.59 -2.29
C ALA A 177 -0.41 -6.92 -1.82
N GLY A 178 0.45 -5.92 -1.61
CA GLY A 178 1.84 -6.19 -1.20
C GLY A 178 1.96 -6.68 0.24
N ARG A 179 1.10 -6.23 1.16
CA ARG A 179 1.09 -6.76 2.53
C ARG A 179 0.80 -8.25 2.58
N PHE A 180 -0.17 -8.71 1.79
CA PHE A 180 -0.54 -10.14 1.76
C PHE A 180 0.50 -10.97 1.02
N PHE A 181 1.00 -10.49 -0.11
CA PHE A 181 1.95 -11.24 -0.94
C PHE A 181 3.25 -11.55 -0.20
N PHE A 182 3.87 -10.55 0.45
CA PHE A 182 5.11 -10.77 1.20
C PHE A 182 4.93 -11.65 2.43
N SER A 183 3.82 -11.49 3.15
CA SER A 183 3.55 -12.32 4.34
C SER A 183 3.28 -13.78 4.00
N PHE A 184 2.66 -14.06 2.85
CA PHE A 184 2.24 -15.40 2.47
C PHE A 184 3.36 -16.19 1.77
N PHE A 185 4.19 -15.52 0.95
CA PHE A 185 5.31 -16.16 0.27
C PHE A 185 6.56 -16.29 1.14
N SER A 186 6.83 -15.34 2.05
CA SER A 186 8.05 -15.39 2.90
C SER A 186 7.89 -16.25 4.15
N CYS A 187 6.65 -16.52 4.56
CA CYS A 187 6.35 -17.37 5.72
C CYS A 187 5.15 -18.24 5.33
N PRO A 188 5.37 -19.43 4.73
CA PRO A 188 4.27 -20.37 4.55
C PRO A 188 3.65 -20.61 5.94
N ILE A 189 2.33 -20.54 6.00
CA ILE A 189 1.58 -20.91 7.20
C ILE A 189 1.76 -22.42 7.30
N ASP A 190 2.68 -22.87 8.15
CA ASP A 190 2.75 -24.27 8.55
C ASP A 190 1.44 -24.57 9.29
N THR A 191 0.50 -25.19 8.56
CA THR A 191 -0.67 -25.89 9.11
C THR A 191 -0.30 -27.29 9.55
#